data_AF-A0A397FJQ1-F1
#
_entry.id   AF-A0A397FJQ1-F1
#
_cell.length_a   1.000
_cell.length_b   1.000
_cell.length_c   1.000
_cell.angle_alpha   90.00
_cell.angle_beta   90.00
_cell.angle_gamma   90.00
#
_symmetry.space_group_name_H-M   'P 1'
#
loop_
_entity.id
_entity.type
_entity.pdbx_description
1 polymer ?
#
loop_
_entity_poly.entity_id
_entity_poly.type
_entity_poly.pdbx_seq_one_letter_code
_entity_poly.pdbx_strand_id
1 'polypeptide(L)'
;MNHFKYNYLNNLLWKVKGECSYSIDNPQSQFTTEYGAKGFILVPDNHWITFTIYPDKVKAFYKCVKENQIIYYQKIMPIVPLNQLPLVVPQKYREIEFIFTEKNEVIKENGQWIYKSHAD
;
A
#
# COMPACT_ATOMS: atom_id res chain seq x y z
N MET A 1 -12.19 -7.75 -1.23
CA MET A 1 -11.38 -6.74 -1.96
C MET A 1 -10.51 -6.02 -0.95
N ASN A 2 -9.20 -5.93 -1.18
CA ASN A 2 -8.28 -5.25 -0.26
C ASN A 2 -8.15 -3.80 -0.73
N HIS A 3 -8.84 -2.89 -0.04
CA HIS A 3 -8.97 -1.49 -0.42
C HIS A 3 -8.40 -0.62 0.70
N PHE A 4 -7.39 0.18 0.35
CA PHE A 4 -6.72 1.10 1.26
C PHE A 4 -6.69 2.51 0.69
N LYS A 5 -6.74 3.49 1.59
CA LYS A 5 -6.48 4.90 1.30
C LYS A 5 -5.24 5.32 2.07
N TYR A 6 -4.24 5.85 1.39
CA TYR A 6 -2.94 6.19 1.99
C TYR A 6 -2.63 7.68 1.80
N ASN A 7 -2.39 8.39 2.90
CA ASN A 7 -1.83 9.74 2.87
C ASN A 7 -0.31 9.66 2.99
N TYR A 8 0.39 9.83 1.86
CA TYR A 8 1.84 9.62 1.79
C TYR A 8 2.66 10.77 2.38
N LEU A 9 2.07 11.96 2.56
CA LEU A 9 2.75 13.09 3.20
C LEU A 9 2.74 12.96 4.73
N ASN A 10 1.64 12.45 5.30
CA ASN A 10 1.46 12.34 6.75
C ASN A 10 1.70 10.92 7.27
N ASN A 11 2.00 9.96 6.40
CA ASN A 11 2.07 8.54 6.72
C ASN A 11 0.84 8.03 7.48
N LEU A 12 -0.35 8.26 6.93
CA LEU A 12 -1.61 7.79 7.50
C LEU A 12 -2.28 6.80 6.55
N LEU A 13 -2.83 5.72 7.11
CA LEU A 13 -3.47 4.66 6.35
C LEU A 13 -4.90 4.44 6.84
N TRP A 14 -5.83 4.28 5.91
CA TRP A 14 -7.18 3.82 6.18
C TRP A 14 -7.47 2.53 5.40
N LYS A 15 -8.15 1.58 6.04
CA LYS A 15 -8.74 0.42 5.37
C LYS A 15 -10.20 0.72 5.05
N VAL A 16 -10.59 0.54 3.80
CA VAL A 16 -11.94 0.83 3.31
C VAL A 16 -12.75 -0.46 3.22
N LYS A 17 -13.99 -0.43 3.72
CA LYS A 17 -14.94 -1.55 3.72
C LYS A 17 -16.35 -1.03 3.44
N GLY A 18 -16.80 -1.20 2.19
CA GLY A 18 -18.07 -0.63 1.73
C GLY A 18 -18.01 0.90 1.74
N GLU A 19 -18.99 1.54 2.38
CA GLU A 19 -19.04 3.00 2.55
C GLU A 19 -18.22 3.51 3.74
N CYS A 20 -17.70 2.59 4.58
CA CYS A 20 -16.95 2.93 5.78
C CYS A 20 -15.43 2.84 5.55
N SER A 21 -14.66 3.65 6.28
CA SER A 21 -13.21 3.56 6.36
C SER A 21 -12.72 3.62 7.80
N TYR A 22 -11.74 2.80 8.15
CA TYR A 22 -11.15 2.75 9.50
C TYR A 22 -9.68 3.16 9.42
N SER A 23 -9.29 4.08 10.30
CA SER A 23 -7.90 4.54 10.44
C SER A 23 -7.04 3.44 11.04
N ILE A 24 -5.79 3.35 10.57
CA ILE A 24 -4.74 2.52 11.15
C ILE A 24 -3.69 3.49 11.71
N ASP A 25 -4.01 4.07 12.87
CA ASP A 25 -3.26 5.16 13.51
C ASP A 25 -2.53 4.74 14.79
N ASN A 26 -2.66 3.47 15.22
CA ASN A 26 -1.88 2.97 16.35
C ASN A 26 -0.37 3.01 16.01
N PRO A 27 0.48 3.76 16.74
CA PRO A 27 1.92 3.81 16.46
C PRO A 27 2.59 2.43 16.47
N GLN A 28 2.10 1.48 17.28
CA GLN A 28 2.63 0.11 17.33
C GLN A 28 2.37 -0.69 16.05
N SER A 29 1.40 -0.28 15.24
CA SER A 29 1.14 -0.87 13.94
C SER A 29 2.09 -0.37 12.86
N GLN A 30 2.80 0.74 13.10
CA GLN A 30 3.66 1.36 12.10
C GLN A 30 5.10 0.85 12.21
N PHE A 31 5.75 0.69 11.06
CA PHE A 31 7.17 0.34 11.01
C PHE A 31 7.85 0.99 9.81
N THR A 32 9.18 0.99 9.79
CA THR A 32 9.96 1.37 8.62
C THR A 32 10.90 0.20 8.29
N THR A 33 10.92 -0.22 7.03
CA THR A 33 11.85 -1.27 6.58
C THR A 33 13.28 -0.74 6.53
N GLU A 34 14.28 -1.61 6.49
CA GLU A 34 15.70 -1.23 6.31
C GLU A 34 15.94 -0.32 5.09
N TYR A 35 15.14 -0.47 4.03
CA TYR A 35 15.22 0.34 2.80
C TYR A 35 14.33 1.60 2.82
N GLY A 36 13.83 2.01 3.99
CA GLY A 36 13.09 3.27 4.16
C GLY A 36 11.60 3.23 3.80
N ALA A 37 11.06 2.10 3.34
CA ALA A 37 9.62 1.97 3.09
C ALA A 37 8.81 2.05 4.40
N LYS A 38 7.68 2.77 4.37
CA LYS A 38 6.77 2.94 5.51
C LYS A 38 5.74 1.83 5.53
N GLY A 39 5.59 1.16 6.67
CA GLY A 39 4.77 -0.04 6.81
C GLY A 39 3.70 0.08 7.87
N PHE A 40 2.62 -0.69 7.68
CA PHE A 40 1.52 -0.85 8.63
C PHE A 40 1.19 -2.33 8.80
N ILE A 41 1.20 -2.81 10.03
CA ILE A 41 0.73 -4.14 10.42
C ILE A 41 -0.79 -4.04 10.58
N LEU A 42 -1.51 -4.93 9.89
CA LEU A 42 -2.96 -5.00 9.99
C LEU A 42 -3.32 -6.18 10.90
N VAL A 43 -3.75 -5.82 12.11
CA VAL A 43 -4.27 -6.77 13.10
C VAL A 43 -5.73 -7.14 12.78
N PRO A 44 -6.19 -8.34 13.15
CA PRO A 44 -5.47 -9.40 13.87
C PRO A 44 -4.68 -10.37 12.97
N ASP A 45 -4.90 -10.37 11.66
CA ASP A 45 -4.52 -11.49 10.77
C ASP A 45 -3.03 -11.53 10.35
N ASN A 46 -2.16 -10.75 11.00
CA ASN A 46 -0.73 -10.64 10.66
C ASN A 46 -0.48 -10.29 9.18
N HIS A 47 -1.39 -9.49 8.61
CA HIS A 47 -1.21 -8.84 7.32
C HIS A 47 -0.32 -7.63 7.51
N TRP A 48 0.30 -7.15 6.44
CA TRP A 48 0.95 -5.86 6.46
C TRP A 48 0.97 -5.25 5.07
N ILE A 49 1.07 -3.92 5.02
CA ILE A 49 1.26 -3.17 3.79
C ILE A 49 2.44 -2.21 3.96
N THR A 50 3.29 -2.11 2.96
CA THR A 50 4.37 -1.12 2.90
C THR A 50 4.22 -0.19 1.70
N PHE A 51 4.74 1.02 1.85
CA PHE A 51 4.74 2.08 0.86
C PHE A 51 6.16 2.59 0.65
N THR A 52 6.62 2.55 -0.59
CA THR A 52 7.84 3.23 -1.03
C THR A 52 7.45 4.45 -1.83
N ILE A 53 7.84 5.63 -1.36
CA ILE A 53 7.56 6.91 -2.00
C ILE A 53 8.75 7.26 -2.89
N TYR A 54 8.48 7.44 -4.18
CA TYR A 54 9.41 7.95 -5.18
C TYR A 54 9.03 9.38 -5.54
N PRO A 55 9.87 10.12 -6.30
CA PRO A 55 9.55 11.48 -6.69
C PRO A 55 8.21 11.63 -7.42
N ASP A 56 7.80 10.64 -8.23
CA ASP A 56 6.66 10.71 -9.17
C ASP A 56 5.61 9.60 -8.96
N LYS A 57 5.82 8.69 -8.00
CA LYS A 57 4.92 7.57 -7.75
C LYS A 57 5.03 7.04 -6.32
N VAL A 58 3.99 6.33 -5.89
CA VAL A 58 4.02 5.52 -4.68
C VAL A 58 3.82 4.06 -5.07
N LYS A 59 4.73 3.22 -4.61
CA LYS A 59 4.63 1.77 -4.74
C LYS A 59 4.12 1.20 -3.43
N ALA A 60 2.99 0.50 -3.47
CA ALA A 60 2.46 -0.27 -2.36
C ALA A 60 2.77 -1.76 -2.55
N PHE A 61 3.17 -2.41 -1.47
CA PHE A 61 3.40 -3.85 -1.41
C PHE A 61 2.66 -4.43 -0.21
N TYR A 62 1.74 -5.37 -0.46
CA TYR A 62 0.79 -5.84 0.53
C TYR A 62 0.89 -7.35 0.70
N LYS A 63 1.08 -7.81 1.94
CA LYS A 63 1.00 -9.20 2.35
C LYS A 63 -0.36 -9.48 2.97
N CYS A 64 -1.10 -10.39 2.36
CA CYS A 64 -2.35 -10.95 2.87
C CYS A 64 -2.11 -12.38 3.36
N VAL A 65 -2.71 -12.75 4.49
CA VAL A 65 -2.78 -14.12 4.99
C VAL A 65 -4.24 -14.57 4.89
N LYS A 66 -4.53 -15.57 4.05
CA LYS A 66 -5.88 -16.11 3.85
C LYS A 66 -5.80 -17.63 3.86
N GLU A 67 -6.61 -18.29 4.69
CA GLU A 67 -6.71 -19.77 4.72
C GLU A 67 -5.33 -20.46 4.84
N ASN A 68 -4.47 -19.94 5.72
CA ASN A 68 -3.07 -20.37 5.90
C ASN A 68 -2.15 -20.20 4.68
N GLN A 69 -2.58 -19.51 3.63
CA GLN A 69 -1.76 -19.12 2.49
C GLN A 69 -1.35 -17.65 2.61
N ILE A 70 -0.11 -17.37 2.21
CA ILE A 70 0.41 -16.00 2.12
C ILE A 70 0.35 -15.56 0.66
N ILE A 71 -0.39 -14.48 0.41
CA ILE A 71 -0.54 -13.88 -0.91
C ILE A 71 0.07 -12.49 -0.87
N TYR A 72 0.91 -12.18 -1.85
CA TYR A 72 1.54 -10.87 -1.98
C TYR A 72 0.94 -10.12 -3.15
N TYR A 73 0.78 -8.81 -2.97
CA TYR A 73 0.28 -7.91 -3.99
C TYR A 73 1.21 -6.72 -4.16
N GLN A 74 1.28 -6.19 -5.37
CA GLN A 74 2.03 -4.99 -5.69
C GLN A 74 1.21 -4.05 -6.56
N LYS A 75 1.16 -2.77 -6.20
CA LYS A 75 0.52 -1.74 -7.01
C LYS A 75 1.33 -0.47 -6.99
N ILE A 76 1.43 0.19 -8.15
CA ILE A 76 2.12 1.46 -8.32
C ILE A 76 1.08 2.49 -8.74
N MET A 77 1.08 3.62 -8.06
CA MET A 77 0.19 4.74 -8.36
C MET A 77 1.04 5.99 -8.62
N PRO A 78 0.81 6.70 -9.75
CA PRO A 78 1.49 7.97 -9.99
C PRO A 78 1.04 9.02 -8.98
N ILE A 79 1.93 9.96 -8.66
CA ILE A 79 1.62 11.17 -7.88
C ILE A 79 2.11 12.41 -8.63
N VAL A 80 1.59 13.57 -8.24
CA VAL A 80 2.22 14.83 -8.63
C VAL A 80 3.61 14.87 -8.01
N PRO A 81 4.67 15.20 -8.78
CA PRO A 81 6.01 15.27 -8.24
C PRO A 81 6.10 16.15 -7.01
N LEU A 82 6.83 15.71 -5.99
CA LEU A 82 6.89 16.41 -4.70
C LEU A 82 7.34 17.88 -4.83
N ASN A 83 8.24 18.15 -5.78
CA ASN A 83 8.73 19.50 -6.09
C ASN A 83 7.74 20.38 -6.87
N GLN A 84 6.62 19.82 -7.34
CA GLN A 84 5.55 20.51 -8.07
C GLN A 84 4.29 20.68 -7.22
N LEU A 85 4.31 20.21 -5.96
CA LEU A 85 3.18 20.38 -5.06
C LEU A 85 3.04 21.86 -4.65
N PRO A 86 1.80 22.38 -4.57
CA PRO A 86 1.56 23.72 -4.05
C PRO A 86 1.95 23.81 -2.56
N LEU A 87 2.26 25.03 -2.08
CA LEU A 87 2.66 25.27 -0.69
C LEU A 87 1.63 24.72 0.32
N VAL A 88 0.35 24.89 0.04
CA VAL A 88 -0.74 24.22 0.74
C VAL A 88 -1.21 23.09 -0.15
N VAL A 89 -0.99 21.84 0.25
CA VAL A 89 -1.31 20.65 -0.57
C VAL A 89 -2.75 20.19 -0.33
N PRO A 90 -3.66 20.32 -1.33
CA PRO A 90 -5.00 19.76 -1.26
C PRO A 90 -5.01 18.26 -0.95
N GLN A 91 -6.06 17.83 -0.26
CA GLN A 91 -6.27 16.42 0.10
C GLN A 91 -6.14 15.46 -1.10
N LYS A 92 -6.71 15.83 -2.25
CA LYS A 92 -6.67 15.04 -3.49
C LYS A 92 -5.27 14.76 -4.04
N TYR A 93 -4.26 15.54 -3.65
CA TYR A 93 -2.88 15.34 -4.09
C TYR A 93 -2.03 14.57 -3.09
N ARG A 94 -2.46 14.44 -1.83
CA ARG A 94 -1.73 13.74 -0.78
C ARG A 94 -2.28 12.35 -0.45
N GLU A 95 -3.50 12.04 -0.89
CA GLU A 95 -4.18 10.76 -0.64
C GLU A 95 -4.27 9.91 -1.90
N ILE A 96 -3.94 8.62 -1.79
CA ILE A 96 -3.93 7.66 -2.89
C ILE A 96 -4.78 6.46 -2.51
N GLU A 97 -5.59 6.00 -3.46
CA GLU A 97 -6.43 4.82 -3.33
C GLU A 97 -5.75 3.59 -3.93
N PHE A 98 -5.53 2.57 -3.09
CA PHE A 98 -4.98 1.28 -3.48
C PHE A 98 -6.06 0.21 -3.36
N ILE A 99 -6.62 -0.17 -4.51
CA ILE A 99 -7.48 -1.33 -4.66
C ILE A 99 -6.65 -2.48 -5.22
N PHE A 100 -6.43 -3.53 -4.41
CA PHE A 100 -5.76 -4.74 -4.83
C PHE A 100 -6.77 -5.80 -5.28
N THR A 101 -6.51 -6.32 -6.47
CA THR A 101 -7.23 -7.41 -7.13
C THR A 101 -6.25 -8.54 -7.44
N GLU A 102 -6.75 -9.66 -7.94
CA GLU A 102 -5.91 -10.78 -8.38
C GLU A 102 -4.84 -10.33 -9.38
N LYS A 103 -5.15 -9.42 -10.31
CA LYS A 103 -4.19 -8.85 -11.27
C LYS A 103 -2.99 -8.13 -10.63
N ASN A 104 -3.06 -7.83 -9.34
CA ASN A 104 -1.97 -7.21 -8.59
C ASN A 104 -1.15 -8.24 -7.81
N GLU A 105 -1.51 -9.53 -7.84
CA GLU A 105 -0.75 -10.61 -7.20
C GLU A 105 0.65 -10.68 -7.77
N VAL A 106 1.60 -10.89 -6.87
CA VAL A 106 3.01 -11.07 -7.23
C VAL A 106 3.55 -12.33 -6.57
N ILE A 107 4.45 -12.98 -7.29
CA ILE A 107 5.22 -14.12 -6.82
C ILE A 107 6.71 -13.78 -6.87
N LYS A 108 7.51 -14.49 -6.08
CA LYS A 108 8.96 -14.30 -6.07
C LYS A 108 9.61 -15.36 -6.97
N GLU A 109 10.17 -14.94 -8.10
CA GLU A 109 10.92 -15.78 -9.01
C GLU A 109 12.34 -15.22 -9.17
N ASN A 110 13.35 -16.09 -9.05
CA ASN A 110 14.77 -15.70 -9.16
C ASN A 110 15.16 -14.49 -8.28
N GLY A 111 14.57 -14.41 -7.09
CA GLY A 111 14.81 -13.31 -6.14
C GLY A 111 14.01 -12.04 -6.40
N GLN A 112 13.28 -11.95 -7.51
CA GLN A 112 12.52 -10.76 -7.92
C GLN A 112 11.01 -10.96 -7.76
N TRP A 113 10.32 -9.89 -7.36
CA TRP A 113 8.86 -9.88 -7.32
C TRP A 113 8.31 -9.58 -8.72
N ILE A 114 7.61 -10.55 -9.30
CA ILE A 114 6.98 -10.44 -10.61
C ILE A 114 5.46 -10.59 -10.49
N TYR A 115 4.71 -9.97 -11.39
CA TYR A 115 3.26 -10.17 -11.45
C TYR A 115 2.95 -11.61 -11.83
N LYS A 116 2.04 -12.23 -11.09
CA LYS A 116 1.56 -13.56 -11.39
C LYS A 116 0.80 -13.51 -12.71
N SER A 117 1.14 -14.40 -13.65
CA SER A 117 0.36 -14.58 -14.86
C SER A 117 -0.99 -15.21 -14.51
N HIS A 118 -2.07 -14.52 -14.83
CA HIS A 118 -3.42 -15.08 -14.80
C HIS A 118 -3.71 -15.61 -16.21
N ALA A 119 -4.05 -16.89 -16.34
CA ALA A 119 -4.55 -17.42 -17.60
C ALA A 119 -5.92 -16.78 -17.88
N ASP A 120 -6.07 -16.20 -19.06
CA ASP A 120 -7.34 -15.63 -19.55
C ASP A 120 -8.39 -16.72 -19.80
#